data_AF-A0A9D5A6Q1-F1
#
_entry.id   AF-A0A9D5A6Q1-F1
#
_cell.length_a   1.000
_cell.length_b   1.000
_cell.length_c   1.000
_cell.angle_alpha   90.00
_cell.angle_beta   90.00
_cell.angle_gamma   90.00
#
_symmetry.space_group_name_H-M   'P 1'
#
loop_
_entity.id
_entity.type
_entity.pdbx_description
1 polymer ?
#
loop_
_entity_poly.entity_id
_entity_poly.type
_entity_poly.pdbx_seq_one_letter_code
_entity_poly.pdbx_strand_id
1 'polypeptide(L)'
;MRMIANFSMYPNTVMIGVSHSNRSHFKSTQFPAYTTFDNVILPAYTNINNVIGRRFVHKTSSEVLLERGSNVVSNGQLPNFPSSSYEAAMEKLSSLITRQRRGEKPPLPNKLGRMSMYLKILGLEEDMNRLKIIHVAGTKGKGSTCIFCEAILRECGFRTGVFTSPHLIDVRERFRIDGIDISEDKFLECFWDCWNQLEEKATEQLPMPPLFQFLTILSFKIFTSEQVDAAIIEVGLGGTEDSTNAIKEPTVCGITSLGMDHTEILGDTLGQIASHKAGIFKI
;
A
#
# COMPACT_ATOMS: atom_id res chain seq x y z
N MET A 1 -8.28 11.01 23.97
CA MET A 1 -7.56 11.21 22.69
C MET A 1 -8.56 11.76 21.70
N ARG A 2 -8.43 13.01 21.24
CA ARG A 2 -9.33 13.58 20.20
C ARG A 2 -8.54 13.66 18.91
N MET A 3 -8.96 12.92 17.89
CA MET A 3 -8.55 13.13 16.51
C MET A 3 -9.21 14.42 16.03
N ILE A 4 -8.42 15.38 15.52
CA ILE A 4 -8.96 16.55 14.82
C ILE A 4 -8.52 16.37 13.36
N ALA A 5 -9.48 16.07 12.49
CA ALA A 5 -9.29 16.13 11.05
C ALA A 5 -9.48 17.58 10.61
N ASN A 6 -8.44 18.19 10.05
CA ASN A 6 -8.56 19.49 9.39
C ASN A 6 -8.85 19.23 7.91
N PHE A 7 -9.98 19.75 7.43
CA PHE A 7 -10.39 19.68 6.04
C PHE A 7 -10.09 21.01 5.36
N SER A 8 -9.31 20.98 4.28
CA SER A 8 -9.22 22.09 3.32
C SER A 8 -9.77 21.59 1.99
N MET A 9 -10.85 22.20 1.50
CA MET A 9 -11.42 21.89 0.19
C MET A 9 -10.72 22.71 -0.89
N TYR A 10 -10.11 22.04 -1.85
CA TYR A 10 -9.76 22.59 -3.16
C TYR A 10 -10.67 21.95 -4.22
N PRO A 11 -10.90 22.59 -5.37
CA PRO A 11 -12.01 22.25 -6.26
C PRO A 11 -12.09 20.79 -6.75
N ASN A 12 -11.06 19.95 -6.58
CA ASN A 12 -11.09 18.52 -6.94
C ASN A 12 -10.38 17.59 -5.93
N THR A 13 -9.93 18.09 -4.77
CA THR A 13 -9.10 17.29 -3.83
C THR A 13 -9.47 17.61 -2.39
N VAL A 14 -9.83 16.59 -1.61
CA VAL A 14 -9.98 16.72 -0.15
C VAL A 14 -8.61 16.49 0.50
N MET A 15 -8.15 17.49 1.26
CA MET A 15 -6.95 17.37 2.08
C MET A 15 -7.35 16.93 3.49
N ILE A 16 -6.90 15.75 3.92
CA ILE A 16 -7.12 15.26 5.30
C ILE A 16 -5.78 15.30 6.03
N GLY A 17 -5.62 16.28 6.92
CA GLY A 17 -4.51 16.35 7.86
C GLY A 17 -4.92 15.78 9.22
N VAL A 18 -4.23 14.74 9.69
CA VAL A 18 -4.38 14.23 11.07
C VAL A 18 -3.24 14.80 11.92
N SER A 19 -3.56 15.76 12.80
CA SER A 19 -2.58 16.30 13.76
C SER A 19 -2.80 15.73 15.17
N HIS A 20 -1.70 15.45 15.87
CA HIS A 20 -1.70 15.22 17.31
C HIS A 20 -1.23 16.52 17.97
N SER A 21 -2.12 17.26 18.63
CA SER A 21 -1.74 18.44 19.41
C SER A 21 -1.95 18.20 20.91
N ASN A 22 -0.88 18.45 21.68
CA ASN A 22 -1.00 18.72 23.11
C ASN A 22 -1.56 20.13 23.27
N ARG A 23 -2.55 20.28 24.16
CA ARG A 23 -3.20 21.56 24.48
C ARG A 23 -2.19 22.59 24.99
N SER A 24 -1.88 23.61 24.19
CA SER A 24 -1.84 25.00 24.64
C SER A 24 -1.68 25.95 23.43
N HIS A 25 -2.62 26.90 23.34
CA HIS A 25 -2.61 28.09 22.47
C HIS A 25 -2.75 27.90 20.95
N PHE A 26 -3.99 28.00 20.46
CA PHE A 26 -4.27 28.81 19.26
C PHE A 26 -5.64 29.48 19.38
N LYS A 27 -5.67 30.81 19.17
CA LYS A 27 -6.86 31.66 19.21
C LYS A 27 -7.69 31.44 17.96
N SER A 28 -9.01 31.49 18.12
CA SER A 28 -10.03 31.39 17.07
C SER A 28 -9.88 32.49 16.01
N THR A 29 -9.64 32.12 14.76
CA THR A 29 -9.99 32.93 13.60
C THR A 29 -11.19 32.30 12.91
N GLN A 30 -12.32 33.01 12.93
CA GLN A 30 -13.55 32.64 12.23
C GLN A 30 -13.34 32.78 10.72
N PHE A 31 -13.75 31.77 9.95
CA PHE A 31 -14.07 31.90 8.53
C PHE A 31 -15.53 31.46 8.32
N PRO A 32 -16.26 32.09 7.37
CA PRO A 32 -17.72 31.98 7.29
C PRO A 32 -18.17 30.62 6.78
N ALA A 33 -19.24 30.11 7.40
CA ALA A 33 -19.93 28.89 7.04
C ALA A 33 -20.75 29.09 5.76
N TYR A 34 -20.64 28.18 4.78
CA TYR A 34 -21.67 28.01 3.76
C TYR A 34 -21.88 26.53 3.41
N THR A 35 -23.17 26.19 3.44
CA THR A 35 -23.90 25.04 2.87
C THR A 35 -23.76 23.68 3.56
N THR A 36 -24.73 23.43 4.42
CA THR A 36 -25.16 22.16 5.03
C THR A 36 -25.60 21.14 3.97
N PHE A 37 -25.12 19.90 4.07
CA PHE A 37 -25.84 18.73 3.55
C PHE A 37 -26.68 18.13 4.68
N ASP A 38 -27.96 17.97 4.40
CA ASP A 38 -29.00 17.62 5.35
C ASP A 38 -28.82 16.24 6.01
N ASN A 39 -28.98 16.26 7.34
CA ASN A 39 -29.54 15.24 8.22
C ASN A 39 -29.46 13.75 7.79
N VAL A 40 -28.45 13.06 8.32
CA VAL A 40 -28.61 11.66 8.76
C VAL A 40 -28.15 11.57 10.21
N ILE A 41 -29.12 11.51 11.12
CA ILE A 41 -28.87 11.15 12.52
C ILE A 41 -28.66 9.63 12.56
N LEU A 42 -27.41 9.18 12.69
CA LEU A 42 -27.13 7.79 13.04
C LEU A 42 -27.24 7.62 14.57
N PRO A 43 -28.05 6.67 15.08
CA PRO A 43 -28.17 6.46 16.51
C PRO A 43 -26.86 5.89 17.08
N ALA A 44 -26.33 6.58 18.09
CA ALA A 44 -25.24 6.08 18.90
C ALA A 44 -25.69 4.82 19.65
N TYR A 45 -25.10 3.67 19.33
CA TYR A 45 -25.22 2.48 20.17
C TYR A 45 -23.85 1.98 20.63
N THR A 46 -23.74 2.04 21.95
CA THR A 46 -22.74 1.46 22.85
C THR A 46 -22.74 -0.08 22.80
N ASN A 47 -21.60 -0.70 22.46
CA ASN A 47 -21.05 -1.87 23.18
C ASN A 47 -19.70 -2.34 22.58
N ILE A 48 -18.59 -2.00 23.24
CA ILE A 48 -17.22 -2.44 22.86
C ILE A 48 -16.75 -3.67 23.67
N ASN A 49 -17.60 -4.29 24.50
CA ASN A 49 -17.13 -5.28 25.47
C ASN A 49 -17.31 -6.78 25.12
N ASN A 50 -17.63 -7.16 23.88
CA ASN A 50 -17.93 -8.58 23.57
C ASN A 50 -16.99 -9.31 22.59
N VAL A 51 -15.77 -8.83 22.34
CA VAL A 51 -14.80 -9.54 21.47
C VAL A 51 -13.59 -10.12 22.24
N ILE A 52 -13.52 -9.95 23.56
CA ILE A 52 -12.43 -10.50 24.39
C ILE A 52 -12.88 -11.84 24.98
N GLY A 53 -12.74 -12.93 24.22
CA GLY A 53 -13.19 -14.23 24.73
C GLY A 53 -12.98 -15.46 23.84
N ARG A 54 -11.87 -15.58 23.11
CA ARG A 54 -11.44 -16.90 22.58
C ARG A 54 -9.94 -17.10 22.78
N ARG A 55 -9.60 -17.90 23.81
CA ARG A 55 -8.26 -18.48 24.01
C ARG A 55 -8.02 -19.51 22.91
N PHE A 56 -7.16 -19.20 21.94
CA PHE A 56 -6.52 -20.22 21.12
C PHE A 56 -5.23 -20.66 21.82
N VAL A 57 -5.14 -21.95 22.15
CA VAL A 57 -3.91 -22.59 22.61
C VAL A 57 -3.07 -22.89 21.38
N HIS A 58 -2.07 -22.06 21.09
CA HIS A 58 -1.05 -22.38 20.09
C HIS A 58 0.03 -23.23 20.75
N LYS A 59 0.24 -24.45 20.25
CA LYS A 59 1.45 -25.23 20.51
C LYS A 59 2.65 -24.53 19.88
N THR A 60 3.76 -24.47 20.61
CA THR A 60 5.02 -23.86 20.18
C THR A 60 5.72 -24.71 19.12
N SER A 61 6.45 -24.04 18.21
CA SER A 61 7.13 -24.62 17.05
C SER A 61 8.17 -25.70 17.37
N SER A 62 8.56 -25.86 18.63
CA SER A 62 9.47 -26.91 19.09
C SER A 62 8.79 -28.28 19.30
N GLU A 63 7.47 -28.34 19.49
CA GLU A 63 6.76 -29.61 19.72
C GLU A 63 6.35 -30.32 18.42
N VAL A 64 6.22 -29.60 17.31
CA VAL A 64 5.87 -30.16 15.99
C VAL A 64 7.07 -30.83 15.30
N LEU A 65 8.30 -30.50 15.73
CA LEU A 65 9.54 -31.00 15.10
C LEU A 65 10.03 -32.35 15.66
N LEU A 66 9.46 -32.85 16.77
CA LEU A 66 9.92 -34.09 17.40
C LEU A 66 9.15 -35.36 16.95
N GLU A 67 8.02 -35.24 16.27
CA GLU A 67 7.24 -36.40 15.81
C GLU A 67 7.62 -36.92 14.41
N ARG A 68 8.50 -36.24 13.66
CA ARG A 68 8.91 -36.65 12.30
C ARG A 68 10.31 -37.24 12.21
N GLY A 69 10.92 -37.58 13.34
CA GLY A 69 12.26 -38.14 13.40
C GLY A 69 12.29 -39.67 13.42
N SER A 70 11.87 -40.34 12.35
CA SER A 70 12.35 -41.69 11.98
C SER A 70 11.66 -42.21 10.72
N ASN A 71 12.29 -42.03 9.56
CA ASN A 71 12.66 -43.13 8.67
C ASN A 71 13.16 -42.65 7.29
N VAL A 72 14.40 -43.06 7.01
CA VAL A 72 15.00 -43.41 5.72
C VAL A 72 15.46 -42.29 4.77
N VAL A 73 16.77 -42.35 4.53
CA VAL A 73 17.58 -41.67 3.52
C VAL A 73 17.29 -42.26 2.14
N SER A 74 17.04 -41.42 1.14
CA SER A 74 17.41 -41.72 -0.26
C SER A 74 17.55 -40.44 -1.10
N ASN A 75 18.62 -40.44 -1.89
CA ASN A 75 19.14 -39.40 -2.77
C ASN A 75 18.13 -38.66 -3.67
N GLY A 76 18.37 -37.35 -3.83
CA GLY A 76 18.45 -36.69 -5.13
C GLY A 76 17.16 -36.45 -5.92
N GLN A 77 16.46 -35.35 -5.63
CA GLN A 77 15.88 -34.37 -6.57
C GLN A 77 15.02 -33.40 -5.75
N LEU A 78 15.28 -32.08 -5.88
CA LEU A 78 14.31 -31.08 -5.44
C LEU A 78 12.99 -31.35 -6.19
N PRO A 79 11.83 -31.38 -5.52
CA PRO A 79 10.57 -31.67 -6.20
C PRO A 79 10.34 -30.63 -7.32
N ASN A 80 9.98 -31.12 -8.52
CA ASN A 80 9.54 -30.27 -9.62
C ASN A 80 8.26 -29.55 -9.19
N PHE A 81 8.40 -28.32 -8.71
CA PHE A 81 7.26 -27.45 -8.43
C PHE A 81 6.56 -27.13 -9.75
N PRO A 82 5.20 -27.11 -9.78
CA PRO A 82 4.52 -26.50 -10.91
C PRO A 82 5.02 -25.06 -11.04
N SER A 83 5.32 -24.64 -12.27
CA SER A 83 5.94 -23.35 -12.59
C SER A 83 5.12 -22.14 -12.10
N SER A 84 3.89 -22.35 -11.64
CA SER A 84 2.97 -21.35 -11.12
C SER A 84 2.76 -21.39 -9.59
N SER A 85 3.54 -22.17 -8.84
CA SER A 85 3.42 -22.28 -7.38
C SER A 85 3.73 -20.99 -6.62
N TYR A 86 3.29 -20.92 -5.36
CA TYR A 86 3.59 -19.80 -4.46
C TYR A 86 5.08 -19.65 -4.18
N GLU A 87 5.77 -20.75 -3.95
CA GLU A 87 7.21 -20.77 -3.76
C GLU A 87 7.95 -20.19 -4.97
N ALA A 88 7.56 -20.59 -6.18
CA ALA A 88 8.15 -20.06 -7.41
C ALA A 88 7.90 -18.54 -7.55
N ALA A 89 6.70 -18.05 -7.21
CA ALA A 89 6.40 -16.62 -7.21
C ALA A 89 7.28 -15.86 -6.20
N MET A 90 7.50 -16.42 -5.02
CA MET A 90 8.37 -15.81 -3.99
C MET A 90 9.84 -15.80 -4.41
N GLU A 91 10.33 -16.83 -5.08
CA GLU A 91 11.68 -16.86 -5.67
C GLU A 91 11.84 -15.75 -6.71
N LYS A 92 10.87 -15.60 -7.61
CA LYS A 92 10.84 -14.53 -8.62
C LYS A 92 10.81 -13.14 -7.95
N LEU A 93 9.98 -12.89 -6.95
CA LEU A 93 9.97 -11.63 -6.20
C LEU A 93 11.31 -11.36 -5.51
N SER A 94 11.92 -12.38 -4.92
CA SER A 94 13.21 -12.25 -4.25
C SER A 94 14.32 -11.84 -5.21
N SER A 95 14.25 -12.31 -6.47
CA SER A 95 15.19 -11.91 -7.53
C SER A 95 15.11 -10.42 -7.89
N LEU A 96 13.96 -9.77 -7.64
CA LEU A 96 13.74 -8.34 -7.88
C LEU A 96 14.28 -7.44 -6.75
N ILE A 97 14.77 -8.01 -5.65
CA ILE A 97 15.38 -7.25 -4.56
C ILE A 97 16.71 -6.70 -5.05
N THR A 98 16.70 -5.44 -5.49
CA THR A 98 17.94 -4.74 -5.83
C THR A 98 18.73 -4.48 -4.55
N ARG A 99 19.85 -5.17 -4.37
CA ARG A 99 20.85 -4.81 -3.36
C ARG A 99 21.57 -3.54 -3.81
N GLN A 100 20.95 -2.38 -3.64
CA GLN A 100 21.69 -1.12 -3.81
C GLN A 100 22.75 -1.01 -2.71
N ARG A 101 24.02 -0.88 -3.11
CA ARG A 101 25.09 -0.52 -2.17
C ARG A 101 24.97 0.97 -1.84
N ARG A 102 25.27 1.33 -0.59
CA ARG A 102 25.31 2.72 -0.13
C ARG A 102 26.18 3.56 -1.09
N GLY A 103 25.60 4.58 -1.71
CA GLY A 103 26.29 5.51 -2.62
C GLY A 103 26.14 5.23 -4.13
N GLU A 104 25.50 4.13 -4.54
CA GLU A 104 25.23 3.87 -5.96
C GLU A 104 24.01 4.68 -6.45
N LYS A 105 24.16 5.38 -7.58
CA LYS A 105 23.04 6.05 -8.25
C LYS A 105 21.97 5.01 -8.61
N PRO A 106 20.67 5.37 -8.59
CA PRO A 106 19.62 4.49 -9.08
C PRO A 106 19.97 4.02 -10.50
N PRO A 107 19.89 2.70 -10.76
CA PRO A 107 20.49 2.10 -11.94
C PRO A 107 19.90 2.65 -13.25
N LEU A 108 18.68 3.17 -13.21
CA LEU A 108 18.00 3.76 -14.36
C LEU A 108 17.29 5.06 -13.95
N PRO A 109 17.51 6.17 -14.68
CA PRO A 109 16.79 7.43 -14.47
C PRO A 109 15.30 7.28 -14.81
N ASN A 110 14.50 8.28 -14.45
CA ASN A 110 13.07 8.37 -14.80
C ASN A 110 12.20 7.20 -14.27
N LYS A 111 12.12 7.08 -12.94
CA LYS A 111 11.33 6.02 -12.29
C LYS A 111 9.85 6.04 -12.70
N LEU A 112 9.22 7.22 -12.68
CA LEU A 112 7.81 7.37 -13.02
C LEU A 112 7.52 7.09 -14.50
N GLY A 113 8.44 7.47 -15.41
CA GLY A 113 8.33 7.11 -16.82
C GLY A 113 8.33 5.60 -17.02
N ARG A 114 9.18 4.85 -16.30
CA ARG A 114 9.16 3.38 -16.32
C ARG A 114 7.87 2.81 -15.76
N MET A 115 7.35 3.34 -14.65
CA MET A 115 6.03 2.94 -14.13
C MET A 115 4.94 3.07 -15.18
N SER A 116 4.89 4.20 -15.90
CA SER A 116 3.92 4.40 -16.98
C SER A 116 4.07 3.36 -18.10
N MET A 117 5.31 2.99 -18.46
CA MET A 117 5.56 1.96 -19.47
C MET A 117 5.09 0.58 -19.01
N TYR A 118 5.34 0.19 -17.76
CA TYR A 118 4.87 -1.09 -17.23
C TYR A 118 3.34 -1.16 -17.16
N LEU A 119 2.68 -0.09 -16.70
CA LEU A 119 1.22 -0.01 -16.67
C LEU A 119 0.62 -0.13 -18.08
N LYS A 120 1.26 0.50 -19.07
CA LYS A 120 0.86 0.37 -20.49
C LYS A 120 1.07 -1.04 -21.03
N ILE A 121 2.18 -1.69 -20.69
CA ILE A 121 2.46 -3.08 -21.10
C ILE A 121 1.35 -4.03 -20.67
N LEU A 122 0.82 -3.82 -19.46
CA LEU A 122 -0.22 -4.62 -18.83
C LEU A 122 -1.65 -4.15 -19.14
N GLY A 123 -1.81 -3.09 -19.93
CA GLY A 123 -3.14 -2.54 -20.26
C GLY A 123 -3.89 -1.94 -19.07
N LEU A 124 -3.21 -1.54 -18.00
CA LEU A 124 -3.85 -1.08 -16.75
C LEU A 124 -4.24 0.40 -16.75
N GLU A 125 -3.78 1.19 -17.74
CA GLU A 125 -3.97 2.65 -17.75
C GLU A 125 -5.45 3.07 -17.69
N GLU A 126 -6.32 2.39 -18.43
CA GLU A 126 -7.76 2.70 -18.44
C GLU A 126 -8.49 2.14 -17.23
N ASP A 127 -8.15 0.92 -16.79
CA ASP A 127 -8.80 0.27 -15.66
C ASP A 127 -8.53 1.00 -14.35
N MET A 128 -7.33 1.56 -14.19
CA MET A 128 -6.99 2.39 -13.02
C MET A 128 -7.88 3.62 -12.88
N ASN A 129 -8.42 4.17 -13.97
CA ASN A 129 -9.30 5.35 -13.92
C ASN A 129 -10.67 5.03 -13.27
N ARG A 130 -11.03 3.74 -13.16
CA ARG A 130 -12.27 3.32 -12.50
C ARG A 130 -12.12 3.28 -10.97
N LEU A 131 -10.89 3.15 -10.46
CA LEU A 131 -10.61 3.08 -9.02
C LEU A 131 -10.76 4.46 -8.38
N LYS A 132 -11.50 4.55 -7.27
CA LYS A 132 -11.48 5.74 -6.41
C LYS A 132 -10.27 5.65 -5.47
N ILE A 133 -9.20 6.35 -5.82
CA ILE A 133 -7.92 6.18 -5.13
C ILE A 133 -7.76 7.20 -3.99
N ILE A 134 -7.45 6.70 -2.78
CA ILE A 134 -6.94 7.50 -1.66
C ILE A 134 -5.44 7.25 -1.54
N HIS A 135 -4.64 8.30 -1.76
CA HIS A 135 -3.18 8.19 -1.78
C HIS A 135 -2.56 8.78 -0.52
N VAL A 136 -1.81 7.99 0.25
CA VAL A 136 -1.38 8.35 1.61
C VAL A 136 0.15 8.39 1.73
N ALA A 137 0.71 9.57 1.97
CA ALA A 137 2.12 9.76 2.32
C ALA A 137 2.30 10.22 3.78
N GLY A 138 3.54 10.28 4.23
CA GLY A 138 3.89 10.69 5.61
C GLY A 138 5.16 10.01 6.13
N THR A 139 5.60 10.40 7.31
CA THR A 139 6.74 9.76 8.00
C THR A 139 6.23 8.60 8.86
N LYS A 140 5.27 8.86 9.75
CA LYS A 140 4.67 7.82 10.61
C LYS A 140 3.16 7.79 10.52
N GLY A 141 2.58 6.60 10.73
CA GLY A 141 1.14 6.38 10.77
C GLY A 141 0.45 6.23 9.42
N LYS A 142 1.21 6.08 8.32
CA LYS A 142 0.68 5.83 6.96
C LYS A 142 -0.19 4.58 6.92
N GLY A 143 0.41 3.40 7.15
CA GLY A 143 -0.33 2.13 7.21
C GLY A 143 -1.55 2.15 8.15
N SER A 144 -1.42 2.65 9.38
CA SER A 144 -2.57 2.76 10.29
C SER A 144 -3.68 3.67 9.75
N THR A 145 -3.33 4.78 9.11
CA THR A 145 -4.31 5.67 8.47
C THR A 145 -4.98 4.95 7.30
N CYS A 146 -4.23 4.21 6.48
CA CYS A 146 -4.79 3.43 5.38
C CYS A 146 -5.84 2.42 5.88
N ILE A 147 -5.51 1.67 6.94
CA ILE A 147 -6.42 0.69 7.54
C ILE A 147 -7.66 1.35 8.17
N PHE A 148 -7.52 2.50 8.82
CA PHE A 148 -8.69 3.22 9.35
C PHE A 148 -9.59 3.77 8.24
N CYS A 149 -9.02 4.33 7.18
CA CYS A 149 -9.77 4.78 6.01
C CYS A 149 -10.51 3.61 5.34
N GLU A 150 -9.84 2.48 5.15
CA GLU A 150 -10.43 1.25 4.62
C GLU A 150 -11.62 0.81 5.45
N ALA A 151 -11.45 0.68 6.77
CA ALA A 151 -12.50 0.17 7.65
C ALA A 151 -13.75 1.04 7.61
N ILE A 152 -13.59 2.37 7.56
CA ILE A 152 -14.70 3.31 7.44
C ILE A 152 -15.41 3.14 6.08
N LEU A 153 -14.66 3.09 4.98
CA LEU A 153 -15.25 2.96 3.64
C LEU A 153 -15.97 1.62 3.47
N ARG A 154 -15.40 0.53 3.97
CA ARG A 154 -16.05 -0.78 3.96
C ARG A 154 -17.34 -0.79 4.78
N GLU A 155 -17.34 -0.14 5.95
CA GLU A 155 -18.56 0.02 6.75
C GLU A 155 -19.62 0.85 6.02
N CYS A 156 -19.21 1.78 5.15
CA CYS A 156 -20.11 2.51 4.25
C CYS A 156 -20.58 1.69 3.03
N GLY A 157 -20.19 0.42 2.91
CA GLY A 157 -20.64 -0.49 1.86
C GLY A 157 -19.82 -0.46 0.57
N PHE A 158 -18.67 0.20 0.54
CA PHE A 158 -17.74 0.14 -0.59
C PHE A 158 -16.94 -1.16 -0.56
N ARG A 159 -16.66 -1.74 -1.72
CA ARG A 159 -15.63 -2.76 -1.87
C ARG A 159 -14.26 -2.11 -1.81
N THR A 160 -13.42 -2.53 -0.87
CA THR A 160 -12.16 -1.83 -0.56
C THR A 160 -10.94 -2.64 -0.94
N GLY A 161 -9.90 -1.94 -1.38
CA GLY A 161 -8.56 -2.47 -1.61
C GLY A 161 -7.53 -1.66 -0.85
N VAL A 162 -6.56 -2.30 -0.20
CA VAL A 162 -5.47 -1.62 0.50
C VAL A 162 -4.12 -2.15 0.03
N PHE A 163 -3.25 -1.22 -0.37
CA PHE A 163 -1.84 -1.49 -0.62
C PHE A 163 -0.96 -0.83 0.45
N THR A 164 -0.25 -1.62 1.23
CA THR A 164 0.61 -1.16 2.34
C THR A 164 2.01 -1.76 2.31
N SER A 165 2.94 -1.15 3.06
CA SER A 165 4.32 -1.61 3.17
C SER A 165 5.00 -1.24 4.50
N PRO A 166 5.96 -2.06 4.99
CA PRO A 166 6.32 -3.41 4.54
C PRO A 166 5.33 -4.48 5.04
N HIS A 167 5.50 -5.73 4.61
CA HIS A 167 4.91 -6.91 5.28
C HIS A 167 5.79 -7.38 6.44
N LEU A 168 5.22 -8.16 7.36
CA LEU A 168 5.94 -8.78 8.46
C LEU A 168 6.32 -10.24 8.19
N ILE A 169 5.38 -11.05 7.70
CA ILE A 169 5.58 -12.49 7.49
C ILE A 169 5.33 -12.86 6.02
N ASP A 170 4.19 -12.48 5.48
CA ASP A 170 3.72 -12.88 4.16
C ASP A 170 3.56 -11.66 3.23
N VAL A 171 4.04 -11.74 1.97
CA VAL A 171 3.89 -10.64 1.02
C VAL A 171 2.46 -10.26 0.72
N ARG A 172 1.52 -11.20 0.88
CA ARG A 172 0.09 -10.97 0.71
C ARG A 172 -0.49 -10.00 1.74
N GLU A 173 0.15 -9.80 2.90
CA GLU A 173 -0.24 -8.78 3.89
C GLU A 173 -0.25 -7.36 3.29
N ARG A 174 0.49 -7.14 2.20
CA ARG A 174 0.53 -5.86 1.48
C ARG A 174 -0.72 -5.59 0.68
N PHE A 175 -1.53 -6.60 0.38
CA PHE A 175 -2.70 -6.50 -0.50
C PHE A 175 -3.92 -7.02 0.24
N ARG A 176 -4.80 -6.12 0.65
CA ARG A 176 -6.03 -6.50 1.36
C ARG A 176 -7.25 -6.15 0.54
N ILE A 177 -8.21 -7.06 0.50
CA ILE A 177 -9.54 -6.87 -0.09
C ILE A 177 -10.56 -7.01 1.03
N ASP A 178 -11.41 -6.01 1.19
CA ASP A 178 -12.46 -5.96 2.22
C ASP A 178 -11.95 -6.29 3.64
N GLY A 179 -10.77 -5.74 3.97
CA GLY A 179 -10.15 -5.91 5.27
C GLY A 179 -9.46 -7.25 5.50
N ILE A 180 -9.33 -8.12 4.49
CA ILE A 180 -8.67 -9.44 4.58
C ILE A 180 -7.52 -9.50 3.59
N ASP A 181 -6.40 -10.13 3.96
CA ASP A 181 -5.29 -10.36 3.03
C ASP A 181 -5.75 -11.17 1.82
N ILE A 182 -5.20 -10.86 0.64
CA ILE A 182 -5.54 -11.58 -0.59
C ILE A 182 -5.27 -13.08 -0.47
N SER A 183 -6.19 -13.90 -0.99
CA SER A 183 -5.99 -15.35 -1.07
C SER A 183 -4.80 -15.67 -1.98
N GLU A 184 -4.13 -16.79 -1.72
CA GLU A 184 -3.01 -17.26 -2.53
C GLU A 184 -3.37 -17.41 -4.01
N ASP A 185 -4.52 -18.02 -4.32
CA ASP A 185 -4.96 -18.24 -5.71
C ASP A 185 -5.08 -16.93 -6.50
N LYS A 186 -5.83 -15.96 -5.96
CA LYS A 186 -5.99 -14.62 -6.57
C LYS A 186 -4.67 -13.87 -6.70
N PHE A 187 -3.80 -13.99 -5.70
CA PHE A 187 -2.47 -13.41 -5.75
C PHE A 187 -1.67 -14.01 -6.90
N LEU A 188 -1.65 -15.34 -7.02
CA LEU A 188 -0.90 -16.06 -8.06
C LEU A 188 -1.43 -15.78 -9.46
N GLU A 189 -2.75 -15.72 -9.63
CA GLU A 189 -3.38 -15.37 -10.90
C GLU A 189 -2.88 -13.98 -11.38
N CYS A 190 -3.01 -12.96 -10.53
CA CYS A 190 -2.56 -11.61 -10.87
C CYS A 190 -1.03 -11.54 -11.02
N PHE A 191 -0.30 -12.26 -10.16
CA PHE A 191 1.16 -12.27 -10.16
C PHE A 191 1.72 -12.81 -11.47
N TRP A 192 1.27 -13.99 -11.90
CA TRP A 192 1.80 -14.63 -13.11
C TRP A 192 1.35 -13.91 -14.38
N ASP A 193 0.15 -13.34 -14.39
CA ASP A 193 -0.29 -12.48 -15.50
C ASP A 193 0.63 -11.26 -15.65
N CYS A 194 0.90 -10.54 -14.55
CA CYS A 194 1.84 -9.41 -14.58
C CYS A 194 3.26 -9.85 -14.92
N TRP A 195 3.75 -10.92 -14.28
CA TRP A 195 5.12 -11.39 -14.41
C TRP A 195 5.44 -11.76 -15.87
N ASN A 196 4.62 -12.62 -16.47
CA ASN A 196 4.88 -13.16 -17.81
C ASN A 196 4.87 -12.05 -18.87
N GLN A 197 3.90 -11.14 -18.82
CA GLN A 197 3.82 -10.03 -19.78
C GLN A 197 4.98 -9.02 -19.64
N LEU A 198 5.44 -8.78 -18.41
CA LEU A 198 6.58 -7.89 -18.17
C LEU A 198 7.90 -8.56 -18.55
N GLU A 199 8.08 -9.85 -18.24
CA GLU A 199 9.28 -10.62 -18.57
C GLU A 199 9.44 -10.75 -20.09
N GLU A 200 8.35 -11.01 -20.82
CA GLU A 200 8.35 -11.08 -22.29
C GLU A 200 8.79 -9.77 -22.95
N LYS A 201 8.40 -8.62 -22.38
CA LYS A 201 8.70 -7.29 -22.93
C LYS A 201 9.92 -6.63 -22.29
N ALA A 202 10.63 -7.33 -21.41
CA ALA A 202 11.79 -6.79 -20.73
C ALA A 202 12.95 -6.59 -21.71
N THR A 203 13.60 -5.44 -21.63
CA THR A 203 14.79 -5.09 -22.42
C THR A 203 15.89 -4.52 -21.54
N GLU A 204 17.08 -4.27 -22.09
CA GLU A 204 18.14 -3.57 -21.34
C GLU A 204 17.70 -2.16 -20.90
N GLN A 205 16.86 -1.49 -21.71
CA GLN A 205 16.38 -0.13 -21.43
C GLN A 205 15.16 -0.10 -20.50
N LEU A 206 14.38 -1.19 -20.48
CA LEU A 206 13.24 -1.38 -19.60
C LEU A 206 13.29 -2.80 -19.00
N PRO A 207 14.18 -3.05 -18.03
CA PRO A 207 14.30 -4.36 -17.40
C PRO A 207 13.11 -4.64 -16.49
N MET A 208 13.08 -5.82 -15.89
CA MET A 208 12.06 -6.14 -14.88
C MET A 208 12.01 -5.07 -13.78
N PRO A 209 10.80 -4.64 -13.36
CA PRO A 209 10.65 -3.64 -12.32
C PRO A 209 11.25 -4.13 -10.99
N PRO A 210 12.03 -3.29 -10.28
CA PRO A 210 12.47 -3.61 -8.91
C PRO A 210 11.29 -3.93 -8.00
N LEU A 211 11.53 -4.70 -6.93
CA LEU A 211 10.49 -5.28 -6.08
C LEU A 211 9.32 -4.33 -5.76
N PHE A 212 9.60 -3.13 -5.24
CA PHE A 212 8.53 -2.21 -4.86
C PHE A 212 7.73 -1.66 -6.06
N GLN A 213 8.37 -1.45 -7.22
CA GLN A 213 7.67 -1.07 -8.45
C GLN A 213 6.76 -2.21 -8.91
N PHE A 214 7.26 -3.45 -8.92
CA PHE A 214 6.47 -4.62 -9.30
C PHE A 214 5.26 -4.80 -8.37
N LEU A 215 5.46 -4.74 -7.05
CA LEU A 215 4.36 -4.86 -6.08
C LEU A 215 3.34 -3.71 -6.20
N THR A 216 3.79 -2.51 -6.56
CA THR A 216 2.89 -1.38 -6.82
C THR A 216 2.02 -1.65 -8.06
N ILE A 217 2.61 -2.15 -9.13
CA ILE A 217 1.88 -2.50 -10.37
C ILE A 217 0.89 -3.64 -10.08
N LEU A 218 1.34 -4.65 -9.33
CA LEU A 218 0.53 -5.79 -8.94
C LEU A 218 -0.68 -5.37 -8.10
N SER A 219 -0.56 -4.35 -7.23
CA SER A 219 -1.71 -3.86 -6.46
C SER A 219 -2.80 -3.30 -7.36
N PHE A 220 -2.43 -2.53 -8.38
CA PHE A 220 -3.41 -2.02 -9.36
C PHE A 220 -4.06 -3.17 -10.11
N LYS A 221 -3.29 -4.15 -10.59
CA LYS A 221 -3.84 -5.34 -11.26
C LYS A 221 -4.83 -6.08 -10.37
N ILE A 222 -4.48 -6.30 -9.10
CA ILE A 222 -5.34 -6.97 -8.13
C ILE A 222 -6.64 -6.18 -7.94
N PHE A 223 -6.56 -4.87 -7.67
CA PHE A 223 -7.75 -4.07 -7.37
C PHE A 223 -8.66 -3.88 -8.57
N THR A 224 -8.12 -3.78 -9.78
CA THR A 224 -8.95 -3.72 -11.00
C THR A 224 -9.59 -5.08 -11.30
N SER A 225 -8.85 -6.19 -11.16
CA SER A 225 -9.38 -7.54 -11.38
C SER A 225 -10.47 -7.90 -10.36
N GLU A 226 -10.28 -7.47 -9.11
CA GLU A 226 -11.25 -7.64 -8.03
C GLU A 226 -12.38 -6.61 -8.05
N GLN A 227 -12.39 -5.66 -8.99
CA GLN A 227 -13.43 -4.64 -9.12
C GLN A 227 -13.66 -3.88 -7.80
N VAL A 228 -12.57 -3.47 -7.16
CA VAL A 228 -12.59 -2.63 -5.95
C VAL A 228 -13.16 -1.25 -6.30
N ASP A 229 -14.05 -0.72 -5.47
CA ASP A 229 -14.59 0.63 -5.63
C ASP A 229 -13.58 1.68 -5.17
N ALA A 230 -13.01 1.47 -3.98
CA ALA A 230 -12.09 2.40 -3.33
C ALA A 230 -10.76 1.73 -2.97
N ALA A 231 -9.67 2.24 -3.54
CA ALA A 231 -8.32 1.74 -3.32
C ALA A 231 -7.51 2.71 -2.46
N ILE A 232 -7.02 2.26 -1.30
CA ILE A 232 -6.20 3.06 -0.39
C ILE A 232 -4.75 2.63 -0.56
N ILE A 233 -3.92 3.54 -1.06
CA ILE A 233 -2.56 3.27 -1.49
C ILE A 233 -1.57 4.00 -0.58
N GLU A 234 -0.77 3.25 0.16
CA GLU A 234 0.34 3.79 0.95
C GLU A 234 1.56 4.07 0.07
N VAL A 235 2.12 5.27 0.18
CA VAL A 235 3.41 5.63 -0.41
C VAL A 235 4.54 4.88 0.29
N GLY A 236 5.45 4.31 -0.49
CA GLY A 236 6.64 3.62 0.04
C GLY A 236 7.63 4.60 0.66
N LEU A 237 8.21 5.48 -0.16
CA LEU A 237 9.20 6.46 0.29
C LEU A 237 8.95 7.84 -0.32
N GLY A 238 8.87 8.85 0.55
CA GLY A 238 8.74 10.23 0.11
C GLY A 238 7.33 10.51 -0.45
N GLY A 239 7.20 10.60 -1.78
CA GLY A 239 5.99 11.02 -2.48
C GLY A 239 6.26 11.33 -3.96
N THR A 240 6.94 12.44 -4.27
CA THR A 240 7.23 12.93 -5.63
C THR A 240 7.74 11.82 -6.57
N GLU A 241 8.82 11.14 -6.17
CA GLU A 241 9.48 10.10 -6.97
C GLU A 241 9.14 8.67 -6.50
N ASP A 242 8.06 8.51 -5.74
CA ASP A 242 7.60 7.19 -5.30
C ASP A 242 6.91 6.45 -6.45
N SER A 243 7.04 5.12 -6.50
CA SER A 243 6.42 4.30 -7.56
C SER A 243 4.90 4.45 -7.59
N THR A 244 4.27 4.64 -6.42
CA THR A 244 2.82 4.86 -6.31
C THR A 244 2.39 6.19 -6.92
N ASN A 245 3.30 7.15 -7.10
CA ASN A 245 2.99 8.44 -7.72
C ASN A 245 2.77 8.37 -9.24
N ALA A 246 2.77 7.16 -9.81
CA ALA A 246 2.19 6.86 -11.11
C ALA A 246 0.65 7.09 -11.15
N ILE A 247 0.00 7.15 -9.99
CA ILE A 247 -1.39 7.60 -9.86
C ILE A 247 -1.47 9.06 -10.34
N LYS A 248 -2.22 9.29 -11.42
CA LYS A 248 -2.39 10.62 -12.03
C LYS A 248 -3.52 11.42 -11.40
N GLU A 249 -4.59 10.74 -10.97
CA GLU A 249 -5.84 11.38 -10.50
C GLU A 249 -6.35 10.70 -9.22
N PRO A 250 -5.68 10.89 -8.06
CA PRO A 250 -6.21 10.41 -6.79
C PRO A 250 -7.47 11.21 -6.44
N THR A 251 -8.48 10.52 -5.90
CA THR A 251 -9.71 11.17 -5.41
C THR A 251 -9.42 11.99 -4.14
N VAL A 252 -8.51 11.50 -3.29
CA VAL A 252 -8.10 12.13 -2.04
C VAL A 252 -6.62 11.88 -1.81
N CYS A 253 -5.89 12.90 -1.34
CA CYS A 253 -4.52 12.73 -0.85
C CYS A 253 -4.47 12.97 0.66
N GLY A 254 -3.83 12.04 1.38
CA GLY A 254 -3.59 12.14 2.81
C GLY A 254 -2.11 12.31 3.12
N ILE A 255 -1.75 13.28 3.97
CA ILE A 255 -0.42 13.38 4.55
C ILE A 255 -0.51 13.15 6.04
N THR A 256 0.10 12.06 6.52
CA THR A 256 0.18 11.77 7.96
C THR A 256 1.31 12.59 8.62
N SER A 257 1.66 12.24 9.86
CA SER A 257 2.71 12.95 10.60
C SER A 257 4.02 13.08 9.81
N LEU A 258 4.60 14.28 9.84
CA LEU A 258 5.91 14.58 9.28
C LEU A 258 6.97 14.52 10.38
N GLY A 259 8.13 14.02 10.03
CA GLY A 259 9.28 13.95 10.92
C GLY A 259 10.55 13.72 10.12
N MET A 260 11.69 13.98 10.77
CA MET A 260 13.02 13.73 10.21
C MET A 260 13.21 12.23 10.03
N ASP A 261 13.20 11.78 8.78
CA ASP A 261 13.39 10.39 8.39
C ASP A 261 13.90 10.33 6.95
N HIS A 262 14.70 9.31 6.62
CA HIS A 262 15.33 9.15 5.32
C HIS A 262 16.02 10.43 4.79
N THR A 263 16.72 11.17 5.65
CA THR A 263 17.33 12.46 5.30
C THR A 263 18.37 12.36 4.18
N GLU A 264 19.05 11.22 4.08
CA GLU A 264 19.98 10.88 2.99
C GLU A 264 19.31 10.96 1.59
N ILE A 265 17.97 10.80 1.52
CA ILE A 265 17.20 10.77 0.27
C ILE A 265 16.26 11.98 0.16
N LEU A 266 15.59 12.34 1.25
CA LEU A 266 14.52 13.34 1.27
C LEU A 266 15.01 14.75 1.65
N GLY A 267 16.27 14.89 2.07
CA GLY A 267 16.88 16.14 2.50
C GLY A 267 16.98 16.28 4.02
N ASP A 268 17.78 17.25 4.45
CA ASP A 268 18.17 17.44 5.84
C ASP A 268 17.27 18.41 6.62
N THR A 269 16.17 18.87 5.99
CA THR A 269 15.20 19.77 6.61
C THR A 269 13.78 19.23 6.53
N LEU A 270 12.96 19.59 7.51
CA LEU A 270 11.53 19.23 7.51
C LEU A 270 10.80 19.79 6.28
N GLY A 271 11.20 20.97 5.78
CA GLY A 271 10.64 21.56 4.57
C GLY A 271 10.91 20.74 3.30
N GLN A 272 12.12 20.20 3.15
CA GLN A 272 12.46 19.31 2.03
C GLN A 272 11.66 18.00 2.10
N ILE A 273 11.58 17.40 3.29
CA ILE A 273 10.79 16.19 3.54
C ILE A 273 9.30 16.43 3.24
N ALA A 274 8.76 17.56 3.69
CA ALA A 274 7.38 17.96 3.44
C ALA A 274 7.13 18.16 1.94
N SER A 275 8.04 18.84 1.23
CA SER A 275 7.97 19.05 -0.22
C SER A 275 7.92 17.72 -0.98
N HIS A 276 8.81 16.78 -0.65
CA HIS A 276 8.82 15.48 -1.30
C HIS A 276 7.54 14.67 -1.02
N LYS A 277 6.94 14.79 0.16
CA LYS A 277 5.67 14.10 0.49
C LYS A 277 4.47 14.77 -0.16
N ALA A 278 4.46 16.10 -0.24
CA ALA A 278 3.44 16.88 -0.92
C ALA A 278 3.41 16.62 -2.44
N GLY A 279 4.46 16.03 -3.02
CA GLY A 279 4.49 15.66 -4.43
C GLY A 279 3.46 14.61 -4.88
N ILE A 280 2.69 14.02 -3.96
CA ILE A 280 1.50 13.22 -4.32
C ILE A 280 0.27 14.06 -4.64
N PHE A 281 0.27 15.36 -4.29
CA PHE A 281 -0.81 16.25 -4.66
C PHE A 281 -0.82 16.49 -6.17
N LYS A 282 -2.03 16.44 -6.74
CA LYS A 282 -2.29 16.78 -8.13
C LYS A 282 -3.10 18.07 -8.10
N ILE A 283 -2.48 19.16 -8.56
CA ILE A 283 -3.02 20.53 -8.53
C ILE A 283 -3.28 20.95 -9.96
#